data_AF-A0A497CLL0-F1
#
_entry.id   AF-A0A497CLL0-F1
#
_cell.length_a   1.000
_cell.length_b   1.000
_cell.length_c   1.000
_cell.angle_alpha   90.00
_cell.angle_beta   90.00
_cell.angle_gamma   90.00
#
_symmetry.space_group_name_H-M   'P 1'
#
loop_
_entity.id
_entity.type
_entity.pdbx_description
1 polymer ?
#
loop_
_entity_poly.entity_id
_entity_poly.type
_entity_poly.pdbx_seq_one_letter_code
_entity_poly.pdbx_strand_id
1 'polypeptide(L)'
;MATGFYNVPKAVNEPVKSYAPNSPERNELLATYKKMYNETVDIPFYINGKEIRTGNTVSIHPPHDHKHTVGNYHLAEKVHIEDAVTTALDARKKWAATPWQDRAAIFLKCAELLVGPYRARLNAATMIAQSKNVFQAEIDAACELIDFFRFNVEFMTEIYANQPISSSGIWNRMEYRALEGFVYAITPFNFTSIAGNLPAAPAMMGNVVVWKPARTQVYSAQIIMELFKEAGLPDGVINMITGNSATITEVLLDSKHFSGIHFTGSTGVFNSFWEQIGKNVNQGKYISYPRIVGETGGKDFVWMHPSANAKQVATALTRGSFEYQGQKCSAASRAYIPKSKWNDVKTHLQADLQSMKMGSPEDT
;
A
#
# COMPACT_ATOMS: atom_id res chain seq x y z
N MET A 1 -17.82 26.91 6.38
CA MET A 1 -18.16 25.62 5.74
C MET A 1 -19.02 25.92 4.54
N ALA A 2 -18.74 25.30 3.41
CA ALA A 2 -19.54 25.48 2.21
C ALA A 2 -20.90 24.76 2.36
N THR A 3 -21.97 25.39 1.86
CA THR A 3 -23.38 25.06 2.19
C THR A 3 -24.04 24.12 1.16
N GLY A 4 -23.26 23.37 0.39
CA GLY A 4 -23.77 22.48 -0.66
C GLY A 4 -23.96 21.03 -0.20
N PHE A 5 -24.78 20.28 -0.96
CA PHE A 5 -24.78 18.82 -0.94
C PHE A 5 -23.79 18.32 -1.99
N TYR A 6 -22.75 17.61 -1.56
CA TYR A 6 -21.65 17.18 -2.43
C TYR A 6 -21.85 15.73 -2.87
N ASN A 7 -21.59 15.47 -4.15
CA ASN A 7 -21.46 14.13 -4.70
C ASN A 7 -20.04 13.95 -5.21
N VAL A 8 -19.44 12.80 -4.92
CA VAL A 8 -18.13 12.43 -5.48
C VAL A 8 -18.32 11.83 -6.88
N PRO A 9 -17.29 11.88 -7.75
CA PRO A 9 -17.31 11.15 -9.01
C PRO A 9 -17.51 9.65 -8.75
N LYS A 10 -18.32 8.99 -9.59
CA LYS A 10 -18.49 7.54 -9.54
C LYS A 10 -17.14 6.84 -9.80
N ALA A 11 -16.76 5.93 -8.93
CA ALA A 11 -15.58 5.11 -9.09
C ALA A 11 -15.77 4.10 -10.23
N VAL A 12 -14.73 3.95 -11.04
CA VAL A 12 -14.61 2.93 -12.07
C VAL A 12 -13.20 2.35 -11.97
N ASN A 13 -13.08 1.05 -12.19
CA ASN A 13 -11.78 0.39 -12.20
C ASN A 13 -10.90 0.99 -13.29
N GLU A 14 -9.66 1.29 -12.92
CA GLU A 14 -8.66 1.79 -13.84
C GLU A 14 -8.30 0.73 -14.89
N PRO A 15 -8.34 1.04 -16.19
CA PRO A 15 -7.93 0.11 -17.22
C PRO A 15 -6.46 -0.31 -17.08
N VAL A 16 -6.21 -1.62 -17.19
CA VAL A 16 -4.86 -2.19 -17.25
C VAL A 16 -4.28 -1.91 -18.63
N LYS A 17 -3.17 -1.15 -18.70
CA LYS A 17 -2.47 -0.92 -19.96
C LYS A 17 -1.77 -2.19 -20.44
N SER A 18 -1.71 -2.36 -21.75
CA SER A 18 -1.21 -3.60 -22.36
C SER A 18 0.32 -3.72 -22.37
N TYR A 19 1.03 -2.59 -22.52
CA TYR A 19 2.47 -2.56 -22.77
C TYR A 19 2.90 -3.41 -23.97
N ALA A 20 2.04 -3.47 -24.99
CA ALA A 20 2.33 -4.18 -26.24
C ALA A 20 3.58 -3.60 -26.93
N PRO A 21 4.27 -4.38 -27.79
CA PRO A 21 5.39 -3.86 -28.57
C PRO A 21 5.05 -2.55 -29.29
N ASN A 22 5.93 -1.55 -29.18
CA ASN A 22 5.81 -0.20 -29.73
C ASN A 22 4.69 0.69 -29.15
N SER A 23 4.01 0.27 -28.07
CA SER A 23 3.00 1.13 -27.46
C SER A 23 3.65 2.33 -26.73
N PRO A 24 2.97 3.50 -26.69
CA PRO A 24 3.51 4.69 -26.02
C PRO A 24 3.86 4.43 -24.55
N GLU A 25 3.01 3.70 -23.82
CA GLU A 25 3.24 3.40 -22.41
C GLU A 25 4.45 2.49 -22.17
N ARG A 26 4.77 1.58 -23.11
CA ARG A 26 5.97 0.75 -23.02
C ARG A 26 7.22 1.59 -23.24
N ASN A 27 7.23 2.45 -24.26
CA ASN A 27 8.37 3.31 -24.55
C ASN A 27 8.66 4.27 -23.39
N GLU A 28 7.62 4.89 -22.83
CA GLU A 28 7.72 5.78 -21.67
C GLU A 28 8.24 5.05 -20.43
N LEU A 29 7.69 3.86 -20.12
CA LEU A 29 8.11 3.07 -18.97
C LEU A 29 9.55 2.60 -19.10
N LEU A 30 9.97 2.09 -20.26
CA LEU A 30 11.35 1.62 -20.46
C LEU A 30 12.35 2.78 -20.36
N ALA A 31 12.03 3.95 -20.91
CA ALA A 31 12.86 5.14 -20.76
C ALA A 31 12.96 5.57 -19.29
N THR A 32 11.84 5.54 -18.57
CA THR A 32 11.77 5.88 -17.15
C THR A 32 12.53 4.87 -16.28
N TYR A 33 12.34 3.57 -16.51
CA TYR A 33 13.06 2.49 -15.82
C TYR A 33 14.56 2.64 -16.03
N LYS A 34 15.04 2.77 -17.27
CA LYS A 34 16.47 2.92 -17.58
C LYS A 34 17.06 4.15 -16.89
N LYS A 35 16.35 5.27 -16.89
CA LYS A 35 16.78 6.48 -16.19
C LYS A 35 16.90 6.20 -14.68
N MET A 36 15.83 5.73 -14.05
CA MET A 36 15.77 5.50 -12.60
C MET A 36 16.70 4.40 -12.10
N TYR A 37 17.01 3.41 -12.95
CA TYR A 37 17.94 2.32 -12.66
C TYR A 37 19.40 2.83 -12.66
N ASN A 38 19.74 3.76 -13.55
CA ASN A 38 21.09 4.30 -13.67
C ASN A 38 21.35 5.54 -12.80
N GLU A 39 20.30 6.15 -12.25
CA GLU A 39 20.41 7.23 -11.28
C GLU A 39 20.71 6.68 -9.86
N THR A 40 21.37 7.49 -9.06
CA THR A 40 21.59 7.21 -7.63
C THR A 40 20.66 8.10 -6.80
N VAL A 41 19.68 7.50 -6.12
CA VAL A 41 18.76 8.24 -5.27
C VAL A 41 19.26 8.34 -3.83
N ASP A 42 18.94 9.46 -3.18
CA ASP A 42 19.15 9.69 -1.75
C ASP A 42 17.79 9.94 -1.08
N ILE A 43 17.22 8.89 -0.49
CA ILE A 43 15.83 8.88 -0.02
C ILE A 43 15.76 9.30 1.45
N PRO A 44 15.13 10.45 1.76
CA PRO A 44 14.88 10.88 3.13
C PRO A 44 13.67 10.14 3.73
N PHE A 45 13.48 10.29 5.03
CA PHE A 45 12.16 10.10 5.63
C PHE A 45 11.47 11.46 5.83
N TYR A 46 10.15 11.45 6.02
CA TYR A 46 9.32 12.67 6.04
C TYR A 46 8.66 12.86 7.39
N ILE A 47 8.92 14.00 8.01
CA ILE A 47 8.26 14.45 9.23
C ILE A 47 7.73 15.86 8.99
N ASN A 48 6.42 16.04 9.16
CA ASN A 48 5.74 17.31 8.98
C ASN A 48 6.07 17.98 7.64
N GLY A 49 6.02 17.21 6.55
CA GLY A 49 6.33 17.68 5.18
C GLY A 49 7.82 17.85 4.86
N LYS A 50 8.69 17.89 5.88
CA LYS A 50 10.13 18.09 5.74
C LYS A 50 10.86 16.79 5.47
N GLU A 51 11.86 16.88 4.60
CA GLU A 51 12.79 15.79 4.34
C GLU A 51 13.87 15.75 5.42
N ILE A 52 14.03 14.60 6.06
CA ILE A 52 15.03 14.39 7.09
C ILE A 52 16.09 13.42 6.57
N ARG A 53 17.35 13.86 6.66
CA ARG A 53 18.54 13.12 6.26
C ARG A 53 19.49 13.01 7.43
N THR A 54 19.70 11.80 7.94
CA THR A 54 20.49 11.54 9.14
C THR A 54 21.96 11.22 8.83
N GLY A 55 22.33 11.00 7.57
CA GLY A 55 23.62 10.43 7.17
C GLY A 55 23.80 8.93 7.53
N ASN A 56 23.02 8.40 8.47
CA ASN A 56 22.94 6.96 8.74
C ASN A 56 22.04 6.28 7.69
N THR A 57 22.66 5.61 6.73
CA THR A 57 21.98 5.14 5.52
C THR A 57 22.08 3.63 5.30
N VAL A 58 21.13 3.10 4.54
CA VAL A 58 21.16 1.73 4.00
C VAL A 58 21.00 1.79 2.49
N SER A 59 21.80 1.00 1.78
CA SER A 59 21.77 0.90 0.32
C SER A 59 20.54 0.14 -0.19
N ILE A 60 20.04 0.60 -1.34
CA ILE A 60 18.91 0.04 -2.07
C ILE A 60 19.45 -0.79 -3.21
N HIS A 61 19.13 -2.08 -3.20
CA HIS A 61 19.56 -3.05 -4.20
C HIS A 61 18.35 -3.68 -4.88
N PRO A 62 18.22 -3.61 -6.21
CA PRO A 62 17.17 -4.31 -6.94
C PRO A 62 17.28 -5.84 -6.71
N PRO A 63 16.19 -6.57 -6.40
CA PRO A 63 16.30 -8.00 -6.10
C PRO A 63 16.81 -8.85 -7.29
N HIS A 64 16.57 -8.42 -8.53
CA HIS A 64 17.06 -9.08 -9.75
C HIS A 64 18.52 -8.76 -10.08
N ASP A 65 19.10 -7.72 -9.48
CA ASP A 65 20.52 -7.34 -9.63
C ASP A 65 21.03 -6.78 -8.30
N HIS A 66 21.19 -7.67 -7.32
CA HIS A 66 21.51 -7.29 -5.94
C HIS A 66 22.93 -6.74 -5.76
N LYS A 67 23.76 -6.74 -6.82
CA LYS A 67 25.09 -6.10 -6.82
C LYS A 67 25.03 -4.65 -7.28
N HIS A 68 24.00 -4.28 -8.04
CA HIS A 68 23.74 -2.91 -8.41
C HIS A 68 23.15 -2.14 -7.23
N THR A 69 23.49 -0.86 -7.12
CA THR A 69 22.95 0.04 -6.09
C THR A 69 22.26 1.20 -6.78
N VAL A 70 20.95 1.33 -6.57
CA VAL A 70 20.16 2.42 -7.15
C VAL A 70 20.08 3.63 -6.22
N GLY A 71 20.66 3.55 -5.03
CA GLY A 71 20.65 4.65 -4.06
C GLY A 71 20.78 4.19 -2.62
N ASN A 72 20.49 5.11 -1.70
CA ASN A 72 20.44 4.86 -0.27
C ASN A 72 19.18 5.49 0.33
N TYR A 73 18.78 5.01 1.51
CA TYR A 73 17.74 5.66 2.32
C TYR A 73 18.20 5.86 3.76
N HIS A 74 17.71 6.92 4.40
CA HIS A 74 18.09 7.28 5.77
C HIS A 74 17.35 6.47 6.83
N LEU A 75 18.00 6.24 7.97
CA LEU A 75 17.39 5.58 9.13
C LEU A 75 17.01 6.62 10.19
N ALA A 76 15.77 6.56 10.63
CA ALA A 76 15.27 7.30 11.77
C ALA A 76 15.78 6.71 13.09
N GLU A 77 15.88 7.61 14.06
CA GLU A 77 16.23 7.31 15.45
C GLU A 77 15.03 7.64 16.35
N LYS A 78 15.11 7.27 17.63
CA LYS A 78 14.03 7.47 18.60
C LYS A 78 13.47 8.89 18.59
N VAL A 79 14.33 9.90 18.63
CA VAL A 79 13.94 11.33 18.62
C VAL A 79 13.10 11.70 17.39
N HIS A 80 13.42 11.13 16.23
CA HIS A 80 12.69 11.37 14.99
C HIS A 80 11.30 10.72 15.03
N ILE A 81 11.18 9.54 15.64
CA ILE A 81 9.90 8.84 15.76
C ILE A 81 8.97 9.58 16.74
N GLU A 82 9.52 10.10 17.84
CA GLU A 82 8.79 10.94 18.81
C GLU A 82 8.32 12.26 18.19
N ASP A 83 9.15 12.89 17.35
CA ASP A 83 8.80 14.08 16.59
C ASP A 83 7.69 13.80 15.56
N ALA A 84 7.74 12.65 14.87
CA ALA A 84 6.68 12.22 13.96
C ALA A 84 5.33 12.03 14.67
N VAL A 85 5.33 11.51 15.91
CA VAL A 85 4.10 11.42 16.73
C VAL A 85 3.60 12.81 17.09
N THR A 86 4.48 13.68 17.59
CA THR A 86 4.11 15.02 18.03
C THR A 86 3.50 15.84 16.89
N THR A 87 4.18 15.87 15.75
CA THR A 87 3.74 16.62 14.57
C THR A 87 2.48 16.03 13.93
N ALA A 88 2.31 14.71 13.94
CA ALA A 88 1.04 14.09 13.54
C ALA A 88 -0.12 14.59 14.41
N LEU A 89 0.04 14.57 15.74
CA LEU A 89 -1.01 15.01 16.67
C LEU A 89 -1.33 16.50 16.53
N ASP A 90 -0.35 17.33 16.19
CA ASP A 90 -0.57 18.75 15.88
C ASP A 90 -1.38 18.93 14.59
N ALA A 91 -0.99 18.23 13.51
CA ALA A 91 -1.70 18.24 12.24
C ALA A 91 -3.15 17.72 12.38
N ARG A 92 -3.38 16.75 13.28
CA ARG A 92 -4.69 16.11 13.50
C ARG A 92 -5.79 17.12 13.75
N LYS A 93 -5.56 18.13 14.59
CA LYS A 93 -6.60 19.10 14.99
C LYS A 93 -7.22 19.79 13.77
N LYS A 94 -6.37 20.24 12.85
CA LYS A 94 -6.80 20.90 11.61
C LYS A 94 -7.33 19.88 10.59
N TRP A 95 -6.68 18.74 10.47
CA TRP A 95 -7.04 17.73 9.48
C TRP A 95 -8.40 17.08 9.75
N ALA A 96 -8.66 16.68 10.99
CA ALA A 96 -9.96 16.12 11.38
C ALA A 96 -11.11 17.13 11.21
N ALA A 97 -10.83 18.43 11.36
CA ALA A 97 -11.78 19.52 11.14
C ALA A 97 -11.91 19.96 9.67
N THR A 98 -11.04 19.47 8.78
CA THR A 98 -11.12 19.78 7.35
C THR A 98 -12.37 19.12 6.77
N PRO A 99 -13.22 19.84 6.00
CA PRO A 99 -14.41 19.25 5.39
C PRO A 99 -14.10 17.99 4.61
N TRP A 100 -14.99 17.01 4.69
CA TRP A 100 -14.71 15.69 4.18
C TRP A 100 -14.48 15.66 2.67
N GLN A 101 -15.18 16.51 1.92
CA GLN A 101 -15.03 16.66 0.47
C GLN A 101 -13.65 17.19 0.08
N ASP A 102 -13.06 18.06 0.91
CA ASP A 102 -11.72 18.59 0.68
C ASP A 102 -10.67 17.51 0.94
N ARG A 103 -10.90 16.65 1.95
CA ARG A 103 -10.07 15.46 2.18
C ARG A 103 -10.16 14.48 1.02
N ALA A 104 -11.37 14.18 0.55
CA ALA A 104 -11.61 13.29 -0.59
C ALA A 104 -10.95 13.81 -1.87
N ALA A 105 -11.01 15.11 -2.13
CA ALA A 105 -10.42 15.74 -3.31
C ALA A 105 -8.90 15.49 -3.45
N ILE A 106 -8.17 15.43 -2.33
CA ILE A 106 -6.73 15.12 -2.34
C ILE A 106 -6.47 13.71 -2.86
N PHE A 107 -7.22 12.71 -2.42
CA PHE A 107 -7.01 11.33 -2.86
C PHE A 107 -7.52 11.09 -4.28
N LEU A 108 -8.61 11.76 -4.69
CA LEU A 108 -9.01 11.79 -6.10
C LEU A 108 -7.91 12.44 -6.97
N LYS A 109 -7.25 13.50 -6.48
CA LYS A 109 -6.11 14.11 -7.17
C LYS A 109 -4.91 13.16 -7.24
N CYS A 110 -4.64 12.38 -6.20
CA CYS A 110 -3.63 11.30 -6.24
C CYS A 110 -3.94 10.30 -7.35
N ALA A 111 -5.20 9.85 -7.47
CA ALA A 111 -5.63 8.96 -8.54
C ALA A 111 -5.34 9.55 -9.93
N GLU A 112 -5.73 10.80 -10.18
CA GLU A 112 -5.52 11.46 -11.47
C GLU A 112 -4.04 11.68 -11.81
N LEU A 113 -3.22 12.06 -10.82
CA LEU A 113 -1.77 12.18 -11.00
C LEU A 113 -1.14 10.82 -11.35
N LEU A 114 -1.65 9.72 -10.77
CA LEU A 114 -1.17 8.38 -11.02
C LEU A 114 -1.70 7.76 -12.32
N VAL A 115 -2.87 8.19 -12.81
CA VAL A 115 -3.35 7.87 -14.17
C VAL A 115 -2.40 8.45 -15.22
N GLY A 116 -1.97 9.69 -15.00
CA GLY A 116 -1.11 10.45 -15.91
C GLY A 116 0.38 10.42 -15.50
N PRO A 117 0.94 11.56 -15.06
CA PRO A 117 2.39 11.79 -15.03
C PRO A 117 3.18 10.91 -14.07
N TYR A 118 2.54 10.31 -13.06
CA TYR A 118 3.23 9.45 -12.09
C TYR A 118 3.25 7.96 -12.50
N ARG A 119 2.42 7.53 -13.48
CA ARG A 119 2.23 6.10 -13.77
C ARG A 119 3.53 5.38 -14.10
N ALA A 120 4.28 5.90 -15.07
CA ALA A 120 5.54 5.30 -15.50
C ALA A 120 6.60 5.34 -14.37
N ARG A 121 6.65 6.43 -13.59
CA ARG A 121 7.61 6.58 -12.49
C ARG A 121 7.34 5.62 -11.35
N LEU A 122 6.09 5.47 -10.94
CA LEU A 122 5.72 4.55 -9.86
C LEU A 122 5.86 3.10 -10.29
N ASN A 123 5.41 2.74 -11.51
CA ASN A 123 5.62 1.40 -12.05
C ASN A 123 7.12 1.06 -12.16
N ALA A 124 7.96 1.96 -12.66
CA ALA A 124 9.41 1.76 -12.72
C ALA A 124 10.03 1.57 -11.33
N ALA A 125 9.69 2.43 -10.35
CA ALA A 125 10.17 2.30 -8.98
C ALA A 125 9.79 0.93 -8.38
N THR A 126 8.56 0.47 -8.61
CA THR A 126 8.07 -0.83 -8.17
C THR A 126 8.79 -1.99 -8.87
N MET A 127 9.01 -1.90 -10.18
CA MET A 127 9.79 -2.91 -10.92
C MET A 127 11.23 -3.02 -10.38
N ILE A 128 11.89 -1.88 -10.13
CA ILE A 128 13.26 -1.81 -9.60
C ILE A 128 13.31 -2.37 -8.16
N ALA A 129 12.51 -1.82 -7.24
CA ALA A 129 12.59 -2.12 -5.83
C ALA A 129 12.10 -3.54 -5.49
N GLN A 130 11.07 -3.99 -6.18
CA GLN A 130 10.33 -5.20 -5.81
C GLN A 130 10.53 -6.33 -6.83
N SER A 131 11.23 -6.09 -7.95
CA SER A 131 11.47 -7.05 -9.03
C SER A 131 10.18 -7.59 -9.65
N LYS A 132 9.20 -6.71 -9.84
CA LYS A 132 7.99 -6.99 -10.61
C LYS A 132 8.26 -6.82 -12.09
N ASN A 133 7.67 -7.66 -12.92
CA ASN A 133 7.56 -7.35 -14.35
C ASN A 133 6.50 -6.25 -14.57
N VAL A 134 6.42 -5.71 -15.78
CA VAL A 134 5.52 -4.60 -16.10
C VAL A 134 4.06 -4.90 -15.78
N PHE A 135 3.57 -6.10 -16.12
CA PHE A 135 2.19 -6.46 -15.85
C PHE A 135 1.90 -6.49 -14.34
N GLN A 136 2.81 -7.08 -13.55
CA GLN A 136 2.67 -7.14 -12.09
C GLN A 136 2.79 -5.77 -11.43
N ALA A 137 3.59 -4.85 -11.98
CA ALA A 137 3.68 -3.47 -11.50
C ALA A 137 2.41 -2.68 -11.87
N GLU A 138 1.94 -2.80 -13.11
CA GLU A 138 0.77 -2.09 -13.61
C GLU A 138 -0.51 -2.42 -12.82
N ILE A 139 -0.78 -3.71 -12.60
CA ILE A 139 -2.00 -4.11 -11.88
C ILE A 139 -1.96 -3.74 -10.40
N ASP A 140 -0.78 -3.50 -9.83
CA ASP A 140 -0.54 -3.16 -8.43
C ASP A 140 -0.37 -1.65 -8.25
N ALA A 141 0.81 -1.16 -8.62
CA ALA A 141 1.26 0.19 -8.31
C ALA A 141 0.45 1.26 -9.04
N ALA A 142 -0.11 0.96 -10.22
CA ALA A 142 -1.03 1.84 -10.91
C ALA A 142 -2.49 1.48 -10.62
N CYS A 143 -3.02 0.41 -11.23
CA CYS A 143 -4.45 0.14 -11.25
C CYS A 143 -5.04 -0.03 -9.84
N GLU A 144 -4.51 -0.95 -9.03
CA GLU A 144 -5.05 -1.21 -7.69
C GLU A 144 -4.91 0.00 -6.76
N LEU A 145 -3.81 0.77 -6.85
CA LEU A 145 -3.65 2.00 -6.05
C LEU A 145 -4.61 3.12 -6.49
N ILE A 146 -4.80 3.32 -7.79
CA ILE A 146 -5.79 4.26 -8.36
C ILE A 146 -7.20 3.87 -7.88
N ASP A 147 -7.51 2.57 -7.95
CA ASP A 147 -8.78 2.03 -7.52
C ASP A 147 -8.98 2.24 -6.01
N PHE A 148 -7.98 1.98 -5.17
CA PHE A 148 -8.07 2.30 -3.74
C PHE A 148 -8.41 3.76 -3.49
N PHE A 149 -7.78 4.70 -4.20
CA PHE A 149 -8.09 6.12 -4.02
C PHE A 149 -9.51 6.48 -4.46
N ARG A 150 -9.98 5.96 -5.61
CA ARG A 150 -11.32 6.25 -6.13
C ARG A 150 -12.41 5.57 -5.31
N PHE A 151 -12.30 4.27 -5.11
CA PHE A 151 -13.32 3.48 -4.42
C PHE A 151 -13.39 3.80 -2.93
N ASN A 152 -12.28 4.07 -2.24
CA ASN A 152 -12.37 4.48 -0.83
C ASN A 152 -13.08 5.83 -0.67
N VAL A 153 -12.96 6.74 -1.64
CA VAL A 153 -13.73 8.00 -1.64
C VAL A 153 -15.22 7.73 -1.84
N GLU A 154 -15.59 6.82 -2.75
CA GLU A 154 -16.98 6.39 -2.91
C GLU A 154 -17.52 5.76 -1.61
N PHE A 155 -16.81 4.77 -1.05
CA PHE A 155 -17.17 4.11 0.20
C PHE A 155 -17.28 5.08 1.39
N MET A 156 -16.40 6.08 1.47
CA MET A 156 -16.47 7.14 2.47
C MET A 156 -17.82 7.87 2.40
N THR A 157 -18.33 8.17 1.19
CA THR A 157 -19.64 8.82 1.04
C THR A 157 -20.80 7.88 1.37
N GLU A 158 -20.71 6.60 1.01
CA GLU A 158 -21.71 5.59 1.37
C GLU A 158 -21.82 5.43 2.89
N ILE A 159 -20.68 5.40 3.59
CA ILE A 159 -20.64 5.36 5.05
C ILE A 159 -21.32 6.60 5.62
N TYR A 160 -21.00 7.80 5.13
CA TYR A 160 -21.57 9.05 5.68
C TYR A 160 -23.07 9.22 5.39
N ALA A 161 -23.56 8.64 4.30
CA ALA A 161 -24.98 8.62 3.95
C ALA A 161 -25.83 7.78 4.92
N ASN A 162 -25.21 6.86 5.68
CA ASN A 162 -25.91 6.08 6.69
C ASN A 162 -26.30 6.95 7.91
N GLN A 163 -27.55 7.42 7.91
CA GLN A 163 -28.09 8.33 8.92
C GLN A 163 -29.30 7.71 9.64
N PRO A 164 -29.51 8.04 10.94
CA PRO A 164 -30.59 7.47 11.74
C PRO A 164 -31.97 8.02 11.37
N ILE A 165 -33.00 7.23 11.63
CA ILE A 165 -34.40 7.68 11.55
C ILE A 165 -34.64 8.80 12.57
N SER A 166 -35.43 9.79 12.17
CA SER A 166 -35.89 10.90 13.01
C SER A 166 -37.38 10.73 13.32
N SER A 167 -37.73 10.65 14.60
CA SER A 167 -39.12 10.63 15.07
C SER A 167 -39.75 12.03 14.99
N SER A 168 -41.08 12.11 15.09
CA SER A 168 -41.78 13.40 15.11
C SER A 168 -41.25 14.32 16.20
N GLY A 169 -40.92 15.57 15.84
CA GLY A 169 -40.35 16.58 16.75
C GLY A 169 -38.86 16.40 17.09
N ILE A 170 -38.19 15.37 16.56
CA ILE A 170 -36.78 15.06 16.83
C ILE A 170 -36.01 15.06 15.50
N TRP A 171 -34.77 15.55 15.49
CA TRP A 171 -33.86 15.44 14.34
C TRP A 171 -32.55 14.78 14.77
N ASN A 172 -32.40 13.49 14.46
CA ASN A 172 -31.21 12.72 14.76
C ASN A 172 -30.19 12.84 13.62
N ARG A 173 -28.91 12.87 13.97
CA ARG A 173 -27.78 12.90 13.02
C ARG A 173 -26.62 12.08 13.58
N MET A 174 -25.89 11.39 12.71
CA MET A 174 -24.68 10.65 13.06
C MET A 174 -23.46 11.36 12.47
N GLU A 175 -22.47 11.63 13.33
CA GLU A 175 -21.17 12.16 12.93
C GLU A 175 -20.11 11.06 12.98
N TYR A 176 -19.49 10.80 11.82
CA TYR A 176 -18.39 9.85 11.69
C TYR A 176 -17.05 10.52 12.01
N ARG A 177 -16.69 10.52 13.29
CA ARG A 177 -15.46 11.14 13.80
C ARG A 177 -14.22 10.31 13.48
N ALA A 178 -13.09 10.98 13.25
CA ALA A 178 -11.76 10.37 13.23
C ALA A 178 -11.32 9.90 14.63
N LEU A 179 -10.48 8.87 14.71
CA LEU A 179 -9.94 8.32 15.97
C LEU A 179 -9.09 9.33 16.71
N GLU A 180 -9.25 9.46 18.03
CA GLU A 180 -8.38 10.31 18.83
C GLU A 180 -6.99 9.70 19.01
N GLY A 181 -5.95 10.41 18.55
CA GLY A 181 -4.57 9.91 18.53
C GLY A 181 -4.03 9.78 17.11
N PHE A 182 -3.08 8.87 16.90
CA PHE A 182 -2.49 8.58 15.59
C PHE A 182 -2.59 7.10 15.24
N VAL A 183 -2.66 6.83 13.93
CA VAL A 183 -2.61 5.48 13.37
C VAL A 183 -1.18 5.14 12.98
N TYR A 184 -0.73 3.94 13.34
CA TYR A 184 0.53 3.38 12.86
C TYR A 184 0.26 2.50 11.63
N ALA A 185 0.72 2.92 10.45
CA ALA A 185 0.63 2.11 9.25
C ALA A 185 1.94 1.36 8.99
N ILE A 186 1.90 0.03 8.89
CA ILE A 186 3.05 -0.81 8.54
C ILE A 186 2.70 -1.61 7.29
N THR A 187 3.52 -1.45 6.26
CA THR A 187 3.19 -1.94 4.92
C THR A 187 4.19 -3.01 4.45
N PRO A 188 3.72 -4.00 3.67
CA PRO A 188 4.54 -5.12 3.24
C PRO A 188 5.35 -4.76 1.98
N PHE A 189 6.24 -5.66 1.56
CA PHE A 189 7.06 -5.42 0.36
C PHE A 189 6.34 -5.73 -0.96
N ASN A 190 5.30 -6.55 -0.92
CA ASN A 190 4.81 -7.26 -2.09
C ASN A 190 3.82 -6.46 -2.94
N PHE A 191 3.20 -5.41 -2.40
CA PHE A 191 2.26 -4.54 -3.12
C PHE A 191 2.50 -3.07 -2.78
N THR A 192 2.76 -2.29 -3.83
CA THR A 192 2.87 -0.83 -3.73
C THR A 192 1.51 -0.20 -3.48
N SER A 193 0.44 -0.79 -3.99
CA SER A 193 -0.95 -0.41 -3.72
C SER A 193 -1.27 -0.46 -2.23
N ILE A 194 -0.95 -1.57 -1.57
CA ILE A 194 -1.12 -1.74 -0.12
C ILE A 194 -0.26 -0.70 0.62
N ALA A 195 0.97 -0.48 0.16
CA ALA A 195 1.85 0.51 0.77
C ALA A 195 1.29 1.94 0.77
N GLY A 196 0.59 2.33 -0.31
CA GLY A 196 -0.12 3.61 -0.37
C GLY A 196 -1.47 3.60 0.38
N ASN A 197 -2.21 2.50 0.30
CA ASN A 197 -3.57 2.40 0.86
C ASN A 197 -3.59 2.38 2.39
N LEU A 198 -2.72 1.60 3.05
CA LEU A 198 -2.76 1.48 4.52
C LEU A 198 -2.62 2.83 5.24
N PRO A 199 -1.76 3.77 4.82
CA PRO A 199 -1.75 5.12 5.39
C PRO A 199 -2.82 6.05 4.79
N ALA A 200 -3.18 5.93 3.51
CA ALA A 200 -4.16 6.82 2.88
C ALA A 200 -5.59 6.61 3.40
N ALA A 201 -6.04 5.37 3.58
CA ALA A 201 -7.41 5.07 3.99
C ALA A 201 -7.78 5.70 5.36
N PRO A 202 -7.00 5.53 6.44
CA PRO A 202 -7.26 6.23 7.70
C PRO A 202 -7.11 7.75 7.54
N ALA A 203 -6.14 8.24 6.76
CA ALA A 203 -5.97 9.68 6.52
C ALA A 203 -7.20 10.30 5.86
N MET A 204 -7.80 9.64 4.87
CA MET A 204 -9.03 10.03 4.19
C MET A 204 -10.20 10.23 5.18
N MET A 205 -10.28 9.37 6.19
CA MET A 205 -11.28 9.44 7.26
C MET A 205 -10.95 10.47 8.35
N GLY A 206 -9.94 11.33 8.15
CA GLY A 206 -9.56 12.42 9.06
C GLY A 206 -8.56 12.03 10.14
N ASN A 207 -7.95 10.84 10.06
CA ASN A 207 -6.87 10.45 10.98
C ASN A 207 -5.52 11.00 10.52
N VAL A 208 -4.54 10.95 11.41
CA VAL A 208 -3.13 11.21 11.10
C VAL A 208 -2.34 9.92 11.27
N VAL A 209 -1.26 9.78 10.51
CA VAL A 209 -0.59 8.49 10.33
C VAL A 209 0.91 8.64 10.46
N VAL A 210 1.53 7.72 11.21
CA VAL A 210 2.95 7.43 11.11
C VAL A 210 3.08 6.17 10.27
N TRP A 211 3.68 6.28 9.09
CA TRP A 211 3.80 5.20 8.11
C TRP A 211 5.23 4.66 8.04
N LYS A 212 5.37 3.34 8.21
CA LYS A 212 6.64 2.62 8.08
C LYS A 212 6.59 1.66 6.89
N PRO A 213 7.21 2.00 5.73
CA PRO A 213 7.28 1.10 4.58
C PRO A 213 8.23 -0.06 4.78
N ALA A 214 8.00 -1.17 4.10
CA ALA A 214 8.97 -2.28 4.05
C ALA A 214 10.30 -1.79 3.47
N ARG A 215 11.43 -2.31 3.99
CA ARG A 215 12.78 -1.91 3.55
C ARG A 215 12.96 -2.04 2.04
N THR A 216 12.49 -3.14 1.47
CA THR A 216 12.61 -3.47 0.04
C THR A 216 11.59 -2.73 -0.84
N GLN A 217 10.81 -1.81 -0.26
CA GLN A 217 9.78 -1.04 -0.94
C GLN A 217 9.99 0.48 -0.79
N VAL A 218 11.05 0.90 -0.09
CA VAL A 218 11.33 2.32 0.20
C VAL A 218 11.40 3.19 -1.06
N TYR A 219 11.93 2.66 -2.17
CA TYR A 219 12.00 3.43 -3.42
C TYR A 219 10.61 3.71 -4.00
N SER A 220 9.69 2.74 -4.06
CA SER A 220 8.33 3.03 -4.51
C SER A 220 7.51 3.82 -3.45
N ALA A 221 7.79 3.65 -2.16
CA ALA A 221 7.20 4.44 -1.09
C ALA A 221 7.56 5.93 -1.17
N GLN A 222 8.80 6.26 -1.58
CA GLN A 222 9.24 7.62 -1.84
C GLN A 222 8.35 8.30 -2.89
N ILE A 223 8.10 7.61 -4.01
CA ILE A 223 7.27 8.15 -5.09
C ILE A 223 5.81 8.34 -4.62
N ILE A 224 5.31 7.48 -3.74
CA ILE A 224 3.99 7.65 -3.10
C ILE A 224 3.97 8.90 -2.19
N MET A 225 5.01 9.15 -1.40
CA MET A 225 5.08 10.38 -0.58
C MET A 225 5.12 11.64 -1.45
N GLU A 226 5.88 11.62 -2.56
CA GLU A 226 5.90 12.70 -3.53
C GLU A 226 4.52 12.90 -4.18
N LEU A 227 3.79 11.81 -4.46
CA LEU A 227 2.42 11.84 -4.98
C LEU A 227 1.46 12.49 -3.96
N PHE A 228 1.52 12.10 -2.69
CA PHE A 228 0.69 12.70 -1.64
C PHE A 228 0.95 14.20 -1.48
N LYS A 229 2.23 14.61 -1.49
CA LYS A 229 2.62 16.02 -1.40
C LYS A 229 2.11 16.82 -2.60
N GLU A 230 2.31 16.32 -3.82
CA GLU A 230 1.86 16.98 -5.05
C GLU A 230 0.32 17.09 -5.12
N ALA A 231 -0.40 16.10 -4.58
CA ALA A 231 -1.85 16.14 -4.49
C ALA A 231 -2.39 17.11 -3.42
N GLY A 232 -1.52 17.71 -2.60
CA GLY A 232 -1.89 18.69 -1.58
C GLY A 232 -2.22 18.09 -0.22
N LEU A 233 -1.75 16.87 0.10
CA LEU A 233 -1.89 16.33 1.45
C LEU A 233 -1.15 17.24 2.44
N PRO A 234 -1.82 17.75 3.49
CA PRO A 234 -1.17 18.66 4.43
C PRO A 234 -0.01 18.00 5.18
N ASP A 235 1.02 18.81 5.45
CA ASP A 235 2.17 18.42 6.26
C ASP A 235 1.73 17.81 7.60
N GLY A 236 2.34 16.68 7.95
CA GLY A 236 2.09 15.97 9.21
C GLY A 236 0.90 15.01 9.19
N VAL A 237 0.06 15.03 8.15
CA VAL A 237 -1.07 14.08 8.04
C VAL A 237 -0.57 12.65 7.83
N ILE A 238 0.43 12.46 6.97
CA ILE A 238 1.17 11.20 6.83
C ILE A 238 2.66 11.52 7.01
N ASN A 239 3.28 10.95 8.04
CA ASN A 239 4.72 10.99 8.27
C ASN A 239 5.33 9.64 7.89
N MET A 240 6.11 9.58 6.81
CA MET A 240 6.80 8.35 6.39
C MET A 240 8.12 8.21 7.14
N ILE A 241 8.30 7.15 7.91
CA ILE A 241 9.51 6.86 8.69
C ILE A 241 10.17 5.57 8.22
N THR A 242 11.42 5.68 7.79
CA THR A 242 12.30 4.55 7.45
C THR A 242 13.26 4.28 8.60
N GLY A 243 13.57 3.02 8.89
CA GLY A 243 14.42 2.70 10.04
C GLY A 243 14.28 1.27 10.53
N ASN A 244 14.81 1.02 11.73
CA ASN A 244 14.66 -0.25 12.44
C ASN A 244 13.19 -0.45 12.86
N SER A 245 12.55 -1.50 12.34
CA SER A 245 11.13 -1.77 12.61
C SER A 245 10.82 -2.01 14.10
N ALA A 246 11.75 -2.62 14.86
CA ALA A 246 11.56 -2.86 16.28
C ALA A 246 11.59 -1.55 17.07
N THR A 247 12.59 -0.70 16.83
CA THR A 247 12.68 0.62 17.48
C THR A 247 11.49 1.51 17.16
N ILE A 248 11.07 1.58 15.88
CA ILE A 248 9.88 2.34 15.47
C ILE A 248 8.64 1.82 16.19
N THR A 249 8.42 0.51 16.15
CA THR A 249 7.25 -0.11 16.78
C THR A 249 7.23 0.12 18.29
N GLU A 250 8.36 -0.07 18.97
CA GLU A 250 8.48 0.11 20.41
C GLU A 250 8.06 1.53 20.82
N VAL A 251 8.64 2.55 20.16
CA VAL A 251 8.33 3.95 20.46
C VAL A 251 6.86 4.28 20.18
N LEU A 252 6.32 3.81 19.04
CA LEU A 252 4.94 4.11 18.68
C LEU A 252 3.92 3.41 19.59
N LEU A 253 4.15 2.14 19.95
CA LEU A 253 3.26 1.40 20.85
C LEU A 253 3.37 1.86 22.31
N ASP A 254 4.46 2.51 22.70
CA ASP A 254 4.63 3.07 24.04
C ASP A 254 3.91 4.42 24.22
N SER A 255 3.50 5.08 23.12
CA SER A 255 2.76 6.34 23.18
C SER A 255 1.33 6.15 23.69
N LYS A 256 0.93 6.94 24.70
CA LYS A 256 -0.46 7.00 25.18
C LYS A 256 -1.47 7.43 24.11
N HIS A 257 -0.99 8.08 23.04
CA HIS A 257 -1.81 8.58 21.92
C HIS A 257 -1.92 7.60 20.75
N PHE A 258 -1.36 6.39 20.87
CA PHE A 258 -1.55 5.34 19.88
C PHE A 258 -3.03 4.93 19.82
N SER A 259 -3.68 5.09 18.66
CA SER A 259 -5.11 4.88 18.49
C SER A 259 -5.47 3.73 17.56
N GLY A 260 -4.51 3.23 16.80
CA GLY A 260 -4.67 2.02 16.02
C GLY A 260 -3.47 1.68 15.16
N ILE A 261 -3.46 0.45 14.68
CA ILE A 261 -2.50 -0.06 13.73
C ILE A 261 -3.24 -0.52 12.48
N HIS A 262 -2.69 -0.18 11.32
CA HIS A 262 -3.10 -0.69 10.03
C HIS A 262 -1.92 -1.47 9.44
N PHE A 263 -2.03 -2.79 9.45
CA PHE A 263 -0.90 -3.69 9.19
C PHE A 263 -1.20 -4.67 8.06
N THR A 264 -0.22 -4.89 7.19
CA THR A 264 -0.18 -6.12 6.40
C THR A 264 1.21 -6.75 6.51
N GLY A 265 1.27 -8.05 6.81
CA GLY A 265 2.53 -8.77 6.96
C GLY A 265 2.38 -10.17 7.55
N SER A 266 3.39 -10.65 8.26
CA SER A 266 3.35 -12.01 8.83
C SER A 266 2.43 -12.11 10.05
N THR A 267 1.79 -13.27 10.23
CA THR A 267 0.98 -13.58 11.41
C THR A 267 1.73 -13.46 12.73
N GLY A 268 3.01 -13.87 12.78
CA GLY A 268 3.83 -13.78 14.00
C GLY A 268 4.02 -12.33 14.47
N VAL A 269 4.33 -11.42 13.55
CA VAL A 269 4.44 -9.98 13.85
C VAL A 269 3.07 -9.41 14.26
N PHE A 270 1.98 -9.79 13.58
CA PHE A 270 0.65 -9.31 13.93
C PHE A 270 0.22 -9.74 15.35
N ASN A 271 0.47 -11.00 15.72
CA ASN A 271 0.21 -11.51 17.06
C ASN A 271 1.03 -10.77 18.12
N SER A 272 2.29 -10.42 17.81
CA SER A 272 3.12 -9.64 18.73
C SER A 272 2.52 -8.25 19.02
N PHE A 273 1.83 -7.62 18.05
CA PHE A 273 1.10 -6.37 18.30
C PHE A 273 -0.11 -6.60 19.20
N TRP A 274 -0.90 -7.65 18.96
CA TRP A 274 -2.02 -8.01 19.83
C TRP A 274 -1.58 -8.19 21.28
N GLU A 275 -0.51 -8.93 21.51
CA GLU A 275 0.05 -9.15 22.85
C GLU A 275 0.51 -7.85 23.51
N GLN A 276 1.32 -7.06 22.80
CA GLN A 276 1.88 -5.82 23.33
C GLN A 276 0.81 -4.75 23.59
N ILE A 277 -0.14 -4.60 22.67
CA ILE A 277 -1.27 -3.67 22.81
C ILE A 277 -2.16 -4.13 23.97
N GLY A 278 -2.49 -5.42 24.06
CA GLY A 278 -3.30 -5.96 25.17
C GLY A 278 -2.65 -5.73 26.54
N LYS A 279 -1.33 -5.94 26.64
CA LYS A 279 -0.55 -5.63 27.85
C LYS A 279 -0.65 -4.15 28.22
N ASN A 280 -0.44 -3.26 27.26
CA ASN A 280 -0.48 -1.81 27.49
C ASN A 280 -1.91 -1.30 27.82
N VAL A 281 -2.95 -1.90 27.22
CA VAL A 281 -4.36 -1.63 27.58
C VAL A 281 -4.63 -2.02 29.03
N ASN A 282 -4.19 -3.20 29.49
CA ASN A 282 -4.37 -3.66 30.87
C ASN A 282 -3.67 -2.74 31.88
N GLN A 283 -2.64 -2.02 31.45
CA GLN A 283 -1.92 -1.02 32.25
C GLN A 283 -2.56 0.37 32.22
N GLY A 284 -3.67 0.56 31.49
CA GLY A 284 -4.32 1.86 31.33
C GLY A 284 -3.50 2.87 30.52
N LYS A 285 -2.58 2.40 29.66
CA LYS A 285 -1.61 3.28 28.97
C LYS A 285 -2.27 4.19 27.92
N TYR A 286 -3.26 3.68 27.18
CA TYR A 286 -3.82 4.39 26.02
C TYR A 286 -5.02 5.24 26.39
N ILE A 287 -5.11 6.44 25.80
CA ILE A 287 -6.26 7.35 25.98
C ILE A 287 -7.54 6.81 25.33
N SER A 288 -7.40 5.96 24.32
CA SER A 288 -8.47 5.32 23.57
C SER A 288 -8.09 3.88 23.32
N TYR A 289 -9.07 2.97 23.27
CA TYR A 289 -8.81 1.57 22.97
C TYR A 289 -8.27 1.44 21.53
N PRO A 290 -7.02 1.01 21.31
CA PRO A 290 -6.46 1.01 19.96
C PRO A 290 -7.16 0.01 19.04
N ARG A 291 -7.42 0.42 17.79
CA ARG A 291 -7.97 -0.48 16.78
C ARG A 291 -6.86 -1.28 16.11
N ILE A 292 -6.97 -2.60 16.11
CA ILE A 292 -6.01 -3.48 15.46
C ILE A 292 -6.64 -3.98 14.16
N VAL A 293 -6.22 -3.40 13.04
CA VAL A 293 -6.71 -3.74 11.70
C VAL A 293 -5.54 -4.26 10.89
N GLY A 294 -5.72 -5.42 10.28
CA GLY A 294 -4.69 -5.90 9.38
C GLY A 294 -4.99 -7.21 8.70
N GLU A 295 -4.14 -7.51 7.73
CA GLU A 295 -4.16 -8.74 6.97
C GLU A 295 -2.85 -9.49 7.17
N THR A 296 -2.93 -10.82 7.10
CA THR A 296 -1.75 -11.69 7.14
C THR A 296 -1.70 -12.56 5.91
N GLY A 297 -0.55 -13.17 5.64
CA GLY A 297 -0.39 -14.05 4.48
C GLY A 297 -1.22 -15.34 4.58
N GLY A 298 -1.42 -15.98 3.44
CA GLY A 298 -2.05 -17.28 3.31
C GLY A 298 -1.30 -18.18 2.31
N LYS A 299 -1.82 -19.39 2.13
CA LYS A 299 -1.37 -20.33 1.09
C LYS A 299 -2.57 -20.98 0.41
N ASP A 300 -2.82 -20.51 -0.81
CA ASP A 300 -4.05 -20.81 -1.53
C ASP A 300 -3.98 -22.17 -2.20
N PHE A 301 -5.15 -22.70 -2.55
CA PHE A 301 -5.27 -23.97 -3.24
C PHE A 301 -6.12 -23.85 -4.51
N VAL A 302 -5.79 -24.68 -5.49
CA VAL A 302 -6.63 -24.93 -6.67
C VAL A 302 -7.17 -26.36 -6.57
N TRP A 303 -8.49 -26.52 -6.59
CA TRP A 303 -9.14 -27.83 -6.60
C TRP A 303 -9.86 -28.03 -7.93
N MET A 304 -9.61 -29.15 -8.60
CA MET A 304 -10.14 -29.47 -9.91
C MET A 304 -11.20 -30.57 -9.83
N HIS A 305 -12.42 -30.28 -10.27
CA HIS A 305 -13.43 -31.33 -10.53
C HIS A 305 -13.10 -32.08 -11.84
N PRO A 306 -13.42 -33.39 -12.00
CA PRO A 306 -13.20 -34.11 -13.25
C PRO A 306 -13.84 -33.49 -14.51
N SER A 307 -14.86 -32.63 -14.37
CA SER A 307 -15.48 -31.92 -15.50
C SER A 307 -14.73 -30.66 -15.94
N ALA A 308 -13.73 -30.20 -15.18
CA ALA A 308 -13.00 -28.99 -15.50
C ALA A 308 -12.10 -29.17 -16.74
N ASN A 309 -11.84 -28.06 -17.42
CA ASN A 309 -10.94 -28.03 -18.57
C ASN A 309 -9.48 -28.04 -18.10
N ALA A 310 -8.71 -29.04 -18.53
CA ALA A 310 -7.33 -29.24 -18.09
C ALA A 310 -6.39 -28.07 -18.47
N LYS A 311 -6.56 -27.48 -19.65
CA LYS A 311 -5.74 -26.36 -20.12
C LYS A 311 -6.00 -25.09 -19.29
N GLN A 312 -7.27 -24.79 -19.00
CA GLN A 312 -7.63 -23.65 -18.14
C GLN A 312 -7.05 -23.80 -16.73
N VAL A 313 -7.13 -25.00 -16.15
CA VAL A 313 -6.56 -25.30 -14.83
C VAL A 313 -5.03 -25.18 -14.85
N ALA A 314 -4.36 -25.71 -15.89
CA ALA A 314 -2.92 -25.54 -16.05
C ALA A 314 -2.53 -24.06 -16.09
N THR A 315 -3.20 -23.25 -16.92
CA THR A 315 -2.94 -21.79 -16.98
C THR A 315 -3.20 -21.09 -15.64
N ALA A 316 -4.25 -21.47 -14.91
CA ALA A 316 -4.54 -20.93 -13.59
C ALA A 316 -3.45 -21.27 -12.56
N LEU A 317 -2.92 -22.50 -12.60
CA LEU A 317 -1.80 -22.92 -11.75
C LEU A 317 -0.52 -22.18 -12.14
N THR A 318 -0.19 -22.14 -13.43
CA THR A 318 0.96 -21.42 -13.99
C THR A 318 0.98 -19.96 -13.49
N ARG A 319 -0.12 -19.23 -13.67
CA ARG A 319 -0.18 -17.82 -13.26
C ARG A 319 -0.31 -17.67 -11.74
N GLY A 320 -1.22 -18.41 -11.12
CA GLY A 320 -1.52 -18.29 -9.69
C GLY A 320 -0.35 -18.69 -8.78
N SER A 321 0.52 -19.60 -9.21
CA SER A 321 1.68 -20.04 -8.44
C SER A 321 2.95 -19.23 -8.72
N PHE A 322 3.16 -18.79 -9.97
CA PHE A 322 4.47 -18.26 -10.40
C PHE A 322 4.48 -16.78 -10.77
N GLU A 323 3.32 -16.12 -10.98
CA GLU A 323 3.31 -14.67 -11.12
C GLU A 323 3.89 -13.99 -9.90
N TYR A 324 4.71 -12.97 -10.15
CA TYR A 324 5.50 -12.29 -9.12
C TYR A 324 6.30 -13.26 -8.24
N GLN A 325 6.83 -14.33 -8.84
CA GLN A 325 7.62 -15.38 -8.18
C GLN A 325 6.90 -16.05 -7.00
N GLY A 326 5.56 -16.07 -7.03
CA GLY A 326 4.74 -16.60 -5.94
C GLY A 326 4.75 -15.72 -4.67
N GLN A 327 5.18 -14.46 -4.77
CA GLN A 327 5.30 -13.53 -3.64
C GLN A 327 4.03 -12.68 -3.42
N LYS A 328 2.86 -13.23 -3.78
CA LYS A 328 1.55 -12.67 -3.45
C LYS A 328 1.04 -13.28 -2.14
N CYS A 329 0.27 -12.53 -1.36
CA CYS A 329 -0.37 -13.04 -0.14
C CYS A 329 -1.27 -14.27 -0.40
N SER A 330 -1.80 -14.36 -1.63
CA SER A 330 -2.76 -15.36 -2.13
C SER A 330 -2.15 -16.30 -3.19
N ALA A 331 -0.83 -16.45 -3.25
CA ALA A 331 -0.21 -17.31 -4.26
C ALA A 331 -0.65 -18.79 -4.10
N ALA A 332 -1.15 -19.39 -5.19
CA ALA A 332 -1.60 -20.77 -5.21
C ALA A 332 -0.41 -21.72 -4.96
N SER A 333 -0.43 -22.41 -3.84
CA SER A 333 0.70 -23.24 -3.38
C SER A 333 0.34 -24.72 -3.26
N ARG A 334 -0.93 -25.07 -3.47
CA ARG A 334 -1.45 -26.44 -3.44
C ARG A 334 -2.39 -26.67 -4.61
N ALA A 335 -2.30 -27.84 -5.24
CA ALA A 335 -3.19 -28.25 -6.32
C ALA A 335 -3.76 -29.64 -6.03
N TYR A 336 -5.07 -29.79 -6.12
CA TYR A 336 -5.79 -31.04 -5.91
C TYR A 336 -6.45 -31.45 -7.23
N ILE A 337 -5.86 -32.43 -7.91
CA ILE A 337 -6.20 -32.77 -9.29
C ILE A 337 -6.59 -34.27 -9.36
N PRO A 338 -7.73 -34.61 -9.97
CA PRO A 338 -8.18 -35.99 -10.03
C PRO A 338 -7.29 -36.79 -10.98
N LYS A 339 -7.05 -38.06 -10.63
CA LYS A 339 -6.21 -38.97 -11.42
C LYS A 339 -6.63 -39.04 -12.89
N SER A 340 -7.93 -38.92 -13.18
CA SER A 340 -8.50 -38.93 -14.54
C SER A 340 -8.10 -37.73 -15.42
N LYS A 341 -7.63 -36.63 -14.84
CA LYS A 341 -7.24 -35.40 -15.56
C LYS A 341 -5.78 -35.01 -15.37
N TRP A 342 -5.07 -35.68 -14.46
CA TRP A 342 -3.71 -35.31 -14.10
C TRP A 342 -2.75 -35.28 -15.30
N ASN A 343 -2.79 -36.29 -16.17
CA ASN A 343 -1.88 -36.35 -17.32
C ASN A 343 -2.06 -35.15 -18.28
N ASP A 344 -3.30 -34.74 -18.53
CA ASP A 344 -3.61 -33.59 -19.39
C ASP A 344 -3.11 -32.28 -18.74
N VAL A 345 -3.42 -32.07 -17.46
CA VAL A 345 -2.98 -30.86 -16.73
C VAL A 345 -1.46 -30.81 -16.65
N LYS A 346 -0.82 -31.92 -16.29
CA LYS A 346 0.63 -32.03 -16.17
C LYS A 346 1.31 -31.66 -17.49
N THR A 347 0.79 -32.16 -18.62
CA THR A 347 1.35 -31.87 -19.94
C THR A 347 1.34 -30.37 -20.24
N HIS A 348 0.20 -29.71 -20.05
CA HIS A 348 0.08 -28.27 -20.27
C HIS A 348 0.91 -27.45 -19.28
N LEU A 349 0.89 -27.81 -18.00
CA LEU A 349 1.65 -27.12 -16.97
C LEU A 349 3.16 -27.23 -17.21
N GLN A 350 3.67 -28.41 -17.61
CA GLN A 350 5.09 -28.58 -17.94
C GLN A 350 5.49 -27.74 -19.15
N ALA A 351 4.64 -27.65 -20.18
CA ALA A 351 4.89 -26.80 -21.34
C ALA A 351 4.93 -25.32 -20.94
N ASP A 352 3.97 -24.86 -20.13
CA ASP A 352 3.94 -23.49 -19.61
C ASP A 352 5.22 -23.18 -18.81
N LEU A 353 5.62 -24.07 -17.88
CA LEU A 353 6.82 -23.89 -17.05
C LEU A 353 8.11 -23.82 -17.86
N GLN A 354 8.23 -24.64 -18.90
CA GLN A 354 9.38 -24.61 -19.80
C GLN A 354 9.46 -23.31 -20.62
N SER A 355 8.33 -22.62 -20.82
CA SER A 355 8.28 -21.36 -21.56
C SER A 355 8.61 -20.12 -20.72
N MET A 356 8.59 -20.24 -19.39
CA MET A 356 8.84 -19.13 -18.49
C MET A 356 10.30 -18.65 -18.56
N LYS A 357 10.47 -17.33 -18.66
CA LYS A 357 11.77 -16.68 -18.56
C LYS A 357 11.86 -15.94 -17.22
N MET A 358 12.96 -16.16 -16.51
CA MET A 358 13.32 -15.39 -15.33
C MET A 358 14.52 -14.51 -15.67
N GLY A 359 14.49 -13.25 -15.24
CA GLY A 359 15.53 -12.28 -15.54
C GLY A 359 15.17 -10.87 -15.10
N SER A 360 15.91 -9.89 -15.63
CA SER A 360 15.63 -8.47 -15.39
C SER A 360 14.21 -8.12 -15.88
N PRO A 361 13.43 -7.34 -15.10
CA PRO A 361 12.14 -6.84 -15.56
C PRO A 361 12.27 -5.79 -16.67
N GLU A 362 13.48 -5.31 -16.98
CA GLU A 362 13.74 -4.42 -18.13
C GLU A 362 13.49 -5.09 -19.48
N ASP A 363 13.62 -6.42 -19.57
CA ASP A 363 13.34 -7.20 -20.80
C ASP A 363 11.82 -7.39 -21.00
N THR A 364 11.07 -6.28 -20.90
CA THR A 364 9.61 -6.21 -21.05
C THR A 364 9.19 -5.72 -22.41
#